data_AF-A0A1H6BYD0-F1
#
_entry.id   AF-A0A1H6BYD0-F1
#
_cell.length_a   1.000
_cell.length_b   1.000
_cell.length_c   1.000
_cell.angle_alpha   90.00
_cell.angle_beta   90.00
_cell.angle_gamma   90.00
#
_symmetry.space_group_name_H-M   'P 1'
#
loop_
_entity.id
_entity.type
_entity.pdbx_description
1 polymer ?
#
loop_
_entity_poly.entity_id
_entity_poly.type
_entity_poly.pdbx_seq_one_letter_code
_entity_poly.pdbx_strand_id
1 'polypeptide(L)' 'MSCEHLVCAQCAHPVIEGRCPLCRANRERMHNHGFAGLSPALIIGLLVALLFLSLAVKHLSGL' A
#
# COMPACT_ATOMS: atom_id res chain seq x y z
N MET A 1 0.05 -3.09 -11.56
CA MET A 1 -1.00 -2.72 -12.53
C MET A 1 -1.56 -1.38 -12.11
N SER A 2 -1.16 -0.31 -12.79
CA SER A 2 -1.49 1.06 -12.42
C SER A 2 -2.83 1.49 -13.04
N CYS A 3 -3.65 2.24 -12.31
CA CYS A 3 -4.94 2.76 -12.80
C CYS A 3 -4.79 3.80 -13.93
N GLU A 4 -3.59 4.25 -14.24
CA GLU A 4 -3.30 5.41 -15.10
C GLU A 4 -3.59 5.19 -16.59
N HIS A 5 -3.61 3.92 -17.05
CA HIS A 5 -3.90 3.57 -18.45
C HIS A 5 -5.25 2.87 -18.65
N LEU A 6 -6.02 2.62 -17.57
CA LEU A 6 -7.31 1.94 -17.71
C LEU A 6 -8.41 2.95 -18.00
N VAL A 7 -9.09 2.74 -19.13
CA VAL A 7 -10.30 3.48 -19.52
C VAL A 7 -11.54 2.64 -19.23
N CYS A 8 -12.55 3.23 -18.59
CA CYS A 8 -13.79 2.54 -18.29
C CYS A 8 -14.67 2.41 -19.54
N ALA A 9 -15.12 1.20 -19.88
CA ALA A 9 -16.01 0.97 -21.02
C ALA A 9 -17.41 1.62 -20.87
N GLN A 10 -17.84 1.94 -19.64
CA GLN A 10 -19.16 2.53 -19.37
C GLN A 10 -19.18 4.05 -19.57
N CYS A 11 -18.14 4.77 -19.14
CA CYS A 11 -18.10 6.24 -19.16
C CYS A 11 -16.98 6.82 -20.03
N ALA A 12 -16.22 5.96 -20.72
CA ALA A 12 -15.10 6.30 -21.59
C ALA A 12 -14.03 7.22 -20.96
N HIS A 13 -13.97 7.28 -19.63
CA HIS A 13 -13.01 8.09 -18.88
C HIS A 13 -11.96 7.22 -18.16
N PRO A 14 -10.81 7.81 -17.81
CA PRO A 14 -9.82 7.17 -16.96
C PRO A 14 -10.42 6.68 -15.64
N VAL A 15 -10.13 5.43 -15.27
CA VAL A 15 -10.62 4.81 -14.01
C VAL A 15 -10.11 5.58 -12.78
N ILE A 16 -8.93 6.21 -12.89
CA ILE A 16 -8.33 7.03 -11.84
C ILE A 16 -9.21 8.22 -11.41
N GLU A 17 -10.07 8.75 -12.29
CA GLU A 17 -10.95 9.89 -12.00
C GLU A 17 -12.21 9.52 -11.20
N GLY A 18 -12.61 8.23 -11.16
CA GLY A 18 -13.72 7.79 -10.32
C GLY A 18 -15.11 8.37 -10.66
N ARG A 19 -15.34 8.84 -11.89
CA ARG A 19 -16.59 9.51 -12.32
C ARG A 19 -17.85 8.65 -12.23
N CYS A 20 -17.70 7.32 -12.33
CA CYS A 20 -18.82 6.38 -12.36
C CYS A 20 -18.73 5.35 -11.21
N PRO A 21 -19.85 4.70 -10.81
CA PRO A 21 -19.83 3.67 -9.75
C PRO A 21 -18.88 2.51 -10.09
N LEU A 22 -18.87 2.07 -11.36
CA LEU A 22 -17.99 1.02 -11.84
C LEU A 22 -16.51 1.43 -11.78
N CYS A 23 -16.21 2.70 -12.07
CA CYS A 23 -14.89 3.29 -12.01
C CYS A 23 -14.37 3.26 -10.57
N ARG A 24 -15.20 3.69 -9.60
CA ARG A 24 -14.86 3.66 -8.18
C ARG A 24 -14.63 2.24 -7.67
N ALA A 25 -15.50 1.30 -8.01
CA ALA A 25 -15.36 -0.10 -7.62
C ALA A 25 -14.07 -0.75 -8.18
N ASN A 26 -13.71 -0.46 -9.43
CA ASN A 26 -12.45 -0.95 -10.02
C ASN A 26 -11.22 -0.28 -9.38
N ARG A 27 -11.30 1.04 -9.14
CA ARG A 27 -10.25 1.78 -8.43
C ARG A 27 -10.03 1.21 -7.03
N GLU A 28 -11.10 0.99 -6.28
CA GLU A 28 -11.04 0.38 -4.95
C GLU A 28 -10.39 -1.00 -5.01
N ARG A 29 -10.83 -1.90 -5.89
CA ARG A 29 -10.16 -3.20 -6.10
C ARG A 29 -8.67 -3.04 -6.38
N MET A 30 -8.30 -2.06 -7.22
CA MET A 30 -6.91 -1.80 -7.58
C MET A 30 -6.05 -1.20 -6.46
N HIS A 31 -6.65 -0.44 -5.55
CA HIS A 31 -5.97 0.10 -4.38
C HIS A 31 -6.04 -0.86 -3.17
N ASN A 32 -6.95 -1.83 -3.18
CA ASN A 32 -7.08 -2.86 -2.14
C ASN A 32 -6.02 -3.97 -2.25
N HIS A 33 -5.08 -3.87 -3.19
CA HIS A 33 -3.96 -4.80 -3.31
C HIS A 33 -2.82 -4.57 -2.30
N GLY A 34 -3.01 -3.69 -1.29
CA GLY A 34 -2.09 -3.64 -0.16
C GLY A 34 -2.21 -4.94 0.64
N PHE A 35 -1.15 -5.74 0.68
CA PHE A 35 -1.06 -7.04 1.36
C PHE A 35 -1.88 -7.08 2.66
N ALA A 36 -3.11 -7.60 2.62
CA ALA A 36 -4.00 -7.72 3.78
C ALA A 36 -4.13 -6.45 4.67
N GLY A 37 -4.07 -5.25 4.08
CA GLY A 37 -4.10 -3.99 4.84
C GLY A 37 -2.80 -3.61 5.55
N LEU A 38 -1.71 -4.35 5.32
CA LEU A 38 -0.35 -3.96 5.71
C LEU A 38 0.08 -2.77 4.87
N SER A 39 -0.06 -1.59 5.43
CA SER A 39 0.50 -0.39 4.84
C SER A 39 2.03 -0.52 4.77
N PRO A 40 2.68 -0.01 3.72
CA PRO A 40 4.14 0.06 3.66
C PRO A 40 4.76 0.71 4.91
N ALA A 41 4.03 1.65 5.52
CA ALA A 41 4.42 2.30 6.78
C ALA A 41 4.52 1.33 7.96
N LEU A 42 3.62 0.35 8.08
CA LEU A 42 3.69 -0.67 9.14
C LEU A 42 4.92 -1.56 8.98
N ILE A 43 5.25 -1.95 7.75
CA ILE A 43 6.44 -2.76 7.45
C ILE A 43 7.70 -1.96 7.84
N ILE A 44 7.78 -0.69 7.45
CA ILE A 44 8.89 0.19 7.81
C ILE A 44 9.00 0.33 9.33
N GLY A 45 7.88 0.58 10.02
CA GLY A 45 7.86 0.71 11.48
C GLY A 45 8.36 -0.55 12.19
N LEU A 46 7.95 -1.73 11.73
CA LEU A 46 8.40 -3.01 12.28
C LEU A 46 9.91 -3.22 12.08
N LEU A 47 10.42 -2.93 10.88
CA LEU A 47 11.85 -3.04 10.59
C LEU A 47 12.68 -2.11 11.48
N VAL A 48 12.25 -0.85 11.64
CA VAL A 48 12.90 0.12 12.52
C VAL A 48 12.90 -0.36 13.96
N ALA A 49 11.76 -0.86 14.46
CA ALA A 49 11.65 -1.39 15.82
C ALA A 49 12.63 -2.55 16.05
N LEU A 50 12.67 -3.53 15.13
CA LEU A 50 13.62 -4.66 15.19
C LEU A 50 15.08 -4.19 15.19
N LEU A 51 15.40 -3.17 14.41
CA LEU A 51 16.74 -2.59 14.34
C LEU A 51 17.14 -1.96 15.68
N PHE A 52 16.26 -1.17 16.29
CA PHE A 52 16.49 -0.63 17.63
C PHE A 52 16.62 -1.72 18.69
N LEU A 53 15.76 -2.74 18.65
CA LEU A 53 15.86 -3.91 19.53
C LEU A 53 17.22 -4.61 19.38
N SER A 54 17.68 -4.84 18.16
CA SER A 54 18.98 -5.47 17.91
C SER A 54 20.15 -4.63 18.45
N LEU A 55 20.09 -3.30 18.29
CA LEU A 55 21.09 -2.38 18.81
C LEU A 55 21.06 -2.33 20.34
N ALA A 56 19.88 -2.28 20.93
CA ALA A 56 19.69 -2.30 22.37
C ALA A 56 20.22 -3.60 22.97
N VAL A 57 19.92 -4.74 22.35
CA VAL A 57 20.46 -6.05 22.76
C VAL A 57 21.98 -6.02 22.68
N LYS A 58 22.60 -5.63 21.55
CA LYS A 58 24.07 -5.54 21.44
C LYS A 58 24.69 -4.67 22.51
N HIS A 59 24.12 -3.48 22.73
CA HIS A 59 24.59 -2.52 23.72
C HIS A 59 24.47 -3.07 25.15
N LEU A 60 23.37 -3.75 25.47
CA LEU A 60 23.15 -4.36 26.79
C LEU A 60 23.98 -5.64 26.99
N SER A 61 24.24 -6.39 25.93
CA SER A 61 25.06 -7.60 25.95
C SER A 61 26.57 -7.31 25.97
N GLY A 62 27.00 -6.05 25.86
CA GLY A 62 28.39 -5.64 26.00
C GLY A 62 29.34 -6.22 24.95
N LEU A 63 28.84 -6.56 23.76
CA LEU A 63 29.65 -7.05 22.62
C LEU A 63 30.21 -5.89 21.80
#